data_AF-A0A1H5WVH6-F1
#
_entry.id   AF-A0A1H5WVH6-F1
#
_cell.length_a   1.000
_cell.length_b   1.000
_cell.length_c   1.000
_cell.angle_alpha   90.00
_cell.angle_beta   90.00
_cell.angle_gamma   90.00
#
_symmetry.space_group_name_H-M   'P 1'
#
loop_
_entity.id
_entity.type
_entity.pdbx_description
1 polymer ?
#
loop_
_entity_poly.entity_id
_entity_poly.type
_entity_poly.pdbx_seq_one_letter_code
_entity_poly.pdbx_strand_id
1 'polypeptide(L)'
;MEILKRDEAIPASYPAVPSGLSVAAAALDGDMIWQRIEAYTAHRFTDRQVIWTVEGPGEWWPDLTPATITAAEIWRDDAWTADTLKAGPLGGYVLDGTGPYRITANVGGGAVPAAINEAFRRLAEYMAEEVERQGAGQYSVTIGQITETFTRNPGWQARGMQLSGAGDLLRPYRRA
;
A
#
# COMPACT_ATOMS: atom_id res chain seq x y z
N MET A 1 -7.07 -23.02 1.72
CA MET A 1 -6.87 -21.72 2.40
C MET A 1 -7.07 -20.59 1.40
N GLU A 2 -8.07 -19.75 1.65
CA GLU A 2 -8.43 -18.58 0.84
C GLU A 2 -8.87 -17.43 1.76
N ILE A 3 -8.45 -16.20 1.47
CA ILE A 3 -8.97 -15.01 2.17
C ILE A 3 -10.28 -14.62 1.50
N LEU A 4 -11.39 -14.83 2.20
CA LEU A 4 -12.74 -14.51 1.72
C LEU A 4 -13.05 -13.01 1.84
N LYS A 5 -12.59 -12.39 2.93
CA LYS A 5 -12.80 -10.96 3.20
C LYS A 5 -11.62 -10.39 3.97
N ARG A 6 -11.28 -9.14 3.67
CA ARG A 6 -10.39 -8.30 4.47
C ARG A 6 -11.10 -6.99 4.79
N ASP A 7 -11.14 -6.65 6.07
CA ASP A 7 -11.64 -5.37 6.58
C ASP A 7 -10.45 -4.62 7.20
N GLU A 8 -10.03 -3.54 6.57
CA GLU A 8 -8.89 -2.73 7.01
C GLU A 8 -9.41 -1.38 7.50
N ALA A 9 -9.10 -1.05 8.77
CA ALA A 9 -9.45 0.24 9.34
C ALA A 9 -8.65 1.38 8.68
N ILE A 10 -9.22 2.59 8.71
CA ILE A 10 -8.51 3.80 8.28
C ILE A 10 -7.43 4.13 9.32
N PRO A 11 -6.17 4.40 8.93
CA PRO A 11 -5.13 4.78 9.89
C PRO A 11 -5.45 6.12 10.54
N ALA A 12 -5.06 6.28 11.81
CA ALA A 12 -5.27 7.53 12.54
C ALA A 12 -4.47 8.71 11.96
N SER A 13 -3.31 8.42 11.38
CA SER A 13 -2.46 9.37 10.68
C SER A 13 -1.48 8.63 9.76
N TYR A 14 -0.89 9.29 8.79
CA TYR A 14 0.23 8.74 8.02
C TYR A 14 1.59 9.15 8.61
N PRO A 15 2.70 8.47 8.24
CA PRO A 15 4.03 8.92 8.61
C PRO A 15 4.33 10.33 8.10
N ALA A 16 5.24 11.03 8.79
CA ALA A 16 5.67 12.36 8.39
C ALA A 16 6.21 12.36 6.95
N VAL A 17 5.91 13.45 6.22
CA VAL A 17 6.41 13.66 4.87
C VAL A 17 7.95 13.72 4.88
N PRO A 18 8.65 12.95 4.02
CA PRO A 18 10.11 12.99 3.93
C PRO A 18 10.64 14.38 3.58
N SER A 19 11.79 14.72 4.16
CA SER A 19 12.51 15.97 3.83
C SER A 19 13.12 15.94 2.43
N GLY A 20 13.48 17.12 1.89
CA GLY A 20 14.20 17.24 0.63
C GLY A 20 13.30 17.22 -0.61
N LEU A 21 12.01 17.50 -0.44
CA LEU A 21 11.06 17.75 -1.52
C LEU A 21 11.22 19.17 -2.07
N SER A 22 10.96 19.33 -3.37
CA SER A 22 10.71 20.63 -3.98
C SER A 22 9.49 21.32 -3.33
N VAL A 23 9.38 22.65 -3.49
CA VAL A 23 8.24 23.41 -2.96
C VAL A 23 6.91 22.90 -3.52
N ALA A 24 6.87 22.56 -4.81
CA ALA A 24 5.69 22.01 -5.46
C ALA A 24 5.33 20.62 -4.90
N ALA A 25 6.32 19.75 -4.71
CA ALA A 25 6.09 18.41 -4.15
C ALA A 25 5.69 18.43 -2.67
N ALA A 26 6.24 19.37 -1.89
CA ALA A 26 5.86 19.59 -0.50
C ALA A 26 4.45 20.18 -0.35
N ALA A 27 3.91 20.83 -1.39
CA ALA A 27 2.55 21.36 -1.40
C ALA A 27 1.48 20.31 -1.71
N LEU A 28 1.87 19.11 -2.17
CA LEU A 28 0.94 18.00 -2.36
C LEU A 28 0.43 17.48 -1.00
N ASP A 29 -0.77 16.90 -1.01
CA ASP A 29 -1.27 16.12 0.11
C ASP A 29 -0.40 14.86 0.31
N GLY A 30 0.38 14.84 1.39
CA GLY A 30 1.26 13.73 1.71
C GLY A 30 0.50 12.42 2.00
N ASP A 31 -0.70 12.51 2.56
CA ASP A 31 -1.53 11.35 2.88
C ASP A 31 -1.95 10.62 1.60
N MET A 32 -2.28 11.38 0.54
CA MET A 32 -2.57 10.83 -0.79
C MET A 32 -1.38 10.02 -1.35
N ILE A 33 -0.14 10.49 -1.15
CA ILE A 33 1.06 9.77 -1.62
C ILE A 33 1.26 8.48 -0.82
N TRP A 34 1.09 8.54 0.50
CA TRP A 34 1.15 7.35 1.36
C TRP A 34 0.10 6.30 0.98
N GLN A 35 -1.14 6.71 0.77
CA GLN A 35 -2.21 5.82 0.32
C GLN A 35 -1.85 5.09 -0.98
N ARG A 36 -1.21 5.78 -1.93
CA ARG A 36 -0.74 5.16 -3.19
C ARG A 36 0.37 4.14 -2.96
N ILE A 37 1.29 4.40 -2.03
CA ILE A 37 2.36 3.46 -1.66
C ILE A 37 1.77 2.22 -0.96
N GLU A 38 0.86 2.41 -0.02
CA GLU A 38 0.20 1.30 0.70
C GLU A 38 -0.70 0.48 -0.24
N ALA A 39 -1.32 1.09 -1.25
CA ALA A 39 -2.05 0.35 -2.28
C ALA A 39 -1.14 -0.47 -3.21
N TYR A 40 0.12 -0.07 -3.37
CA TYR A 40 1.09 -0.75 -4.22
C TYR A 40 1.90 -1.84 -3.47
N THR A 41 1.86 -1.84 -2.14
CA THR A 41 2.65 -2.71 -1.27
C THR A 41 1.78 -3.52 -0.31
N ALA A 42 2.32 -4.61 0.23
CA ALA A 42 1.69 -5.35 1.32
C ALA A 42 2.04 -4.74 2.70
N HIS A 43 2.82 -3.65 2.73
CA HIS A 43 3.26 -3.02 3.97
C HIS A 43 2.28 -1.92 4.41
N ARG A 44 2.11 -1.77 5.72
CA ARG A 44 1.46 -0.62 6.34
C ARG A 44 2.44 0.12 7.22
N PHE A 45 2.43 1.44 7.16
CA PHE A 45 3.41 2.26 7.87
C PHE A 45 2.84 2.94 9.11
N THR A 46 1.52 2.95 9.24
CA THR A 46 0.80 3.27 10.48
C THR A 46 -0.01 2.08 10.94
N ASP A 47 0.08 1.80 12.23
CA ASP A 47 -0.70 0.75 12.89
C ASP A 47 -2.21 0.97 12.73
N ARG A 48 -2.92 -0.08 12.35
CA ARG A 48 -4.38 -0.10 12.21
C ARG A 48 -4.91 -1.51 12.40
N GLN A 49 -6.17 -1.60 12.79
CA GLN A 49 -6.83 -2.90 12.88
C GLN A 49 -7.11 -3.45 11.49
N VAL A 50 -6.81 -4.75 11.30
CA VAL A 50 -7.25 -5.52 10.14
C VAL A 50 -7.93 -6.80 10.62
N ILE A 51 -9.08 -7.11 10.02
CA ILE A 51 -9.82 -8.34 10.25
C ILE A 51 -9.86 -9.13 8.95
N TRP A 52 -9.32 -10.35 8.96
CA TRP A 52 -9.47 -11.30 7.86
C TRP A 52 -10.56 -12.32 8.17
N THR A 53 -11.36 -12.64 7.17
CA THR A 53 -12.18 -13.85 7.13
C THR A 53 -11.55 -14.83 6.17
N VAL A 54 -11.15 -16.00 6.65
CA VAL A 54 -10.31 -16.97 5.91
C VAL A 54 -10.94 -18.35 5.94
N GLU A 55 -11.04 -19.03 4.80
CA GLU A 55 -11.52 -20.40 4.74
C GLU A 55 -10.38 -21.40 5.02
N GLY A 56 -10.55 -22.27 6.02
CA GLY A 56 -9.68 -23.41 6.27
C GLY A 56 -10.12 -24.70 5.54
N PRO A 57 -9.43 -25.82 5.70
CA PRO A 57 -8.18 -25.98 6.44
C PRO A 57 -6.96 -25.52 5.63
N GLY A 58 -5.80 -25.51 6.28
CA GLY A 58 -4.50 -25.23 5.68
C GLY A 58 -3.67 -24.24 6.52
N GLU A 59 -2.55 -23.79 5.98
CA GLU A 59 -1.73 -22.76 6.62
C GLU A 59 -2.06 -21.39 6.02
N TRP A 60 -2.38 -20.44 6.89
CA TRP A 60 -2.70 -19.05 6.53
C TRP A 60 -1.56 -18.11 6.89
N TRP A 61 -1.35 -17.11 6.03
CA TRP A 61 -0.43 -16.00 6.24
C TRP A 61 -1.18 -14.69 6.10
N PRO A 62 -0.94 -13.70 6.99
CA PRO A 62 -1.45 -12.36 6.78
C PRO A 62 -0.88 -11.81 5.47
N ASP A 63 -1.75 -11.29 4.61
CA ASP A 63 -1.36 -10.72 3.33
C ASP A 63 -0.95 -9.23 3.43
N LEU A 64 -0.90 -8.71 4.67
CA LEU A 64 -0.38 -7.40 5.03
C LEU A 64 0.61 -7.53 6.20
N THR A 65 1.60 -6.64 6.24
CA THR A 65 2.72 -6.72 7.19
C THR A 65 3.21 -5.32 7.63
N PRO A 66 3.89 -5.18 8.77
CA PRO A 66 3.96 -6.14 9.87
C PRO A 66 2.58 -6.37 10.50
N ALA A 67 2.23 -7.63 10.80
CA ALA A 67 0.95 -7.97 11.43
C ALA A 67 1.18 -8.66 12.77
N THR A 68 0.49 -8.17 13.81
CA THR A 68 0.48 -8.77 15.15
C THR A 68 -0.93 -9.25 15.44
N ILE A 69 -1.14 -10.58 15.41
CA ILE A 69 -2.46 -11.18 15.68
C ILE A 69 -2.87 -10.91 17.13
N THR A 70 -4.08 -10.38 17.30
CA THR A 70 -4.65 -10.03 18.62
C THR A 70 -5.81 -10.94 19.01
N ALA A 71 -6.53 -11.49 18.04
CA ALA A 71 -7.59 -12.47 18.27
C ALA A 71 -7.78 -13.39 17.07
N ALA A 72 -8.24 -14.62 17.33
CA ALA A 72 -8.71 -15.53 16.32
C ALA A 72 -9.97 -16.24 16.80
N GLU A 73 -10.91 -16.44 15.89
CA GLU A 73 -12.19 -17.08 16.12
C GLU A 73 -12.52 -17.97 14.93
N ILE A 74 -13.28 -19.03 15.15
CA ILE A 74 -13.82 -19.89 14.10
C ILE A 74 -15.35 -19.89 14.17
N TRP A 75 -16.00 -19.87 13.00
CA TRP A 75 -17.45 -20.02 12.92
C TRP A 75 -17.84 -21.48 13.10
N ARG A 76 -18.53 -21.80 14.20
CA ARG A 76 -19.09 -23.12 14.51
C ARG A 76 -20.38 -22.94 15.30
N ASP A 77 -21.33 -23.85 15.12
CA ASP A 77 -22.61 -23.84 15.85
C ASP A 77 -23.33 -22.48 15.78
N ASP A 78 -23.33 -21.87 14.58
CA ASP A 78 -23.92 -20.55 14.28
C ASP A 78 -23.37 -19.38 15.11
N ALA A 79 -22.13 -19.50 15.62
CA ALA A 79 -21.45 -18.46 16.38
C ALA A 79 -19.95 -18.38 16.10
N TRP A 80 -19.38 -17.19 16.30
CA TRP A 80 -17.93 -17.02 16.39
C TRP A 80 -17.45 -17.51 17.76
N THR A 81 -16.60 -18.52 17.77
CA THR A 81 -15.98 -19.07 18.98
C THR A 81 -14.49 -18.80 18.95
N ALA A 82 -13.94 -18.32 20.07
CA ALA A 82 -12.49 -18.09 20.19
C ALA A 82 -11.70 -19.35 19.84
N ASP A 83 -10.64 -19.18 19.06
CA ASP A 83 -9.72 -20.25 18.68
C ASP A 83 -8.27 -19.81 18.92
N THR A 84 -7.38 -20.77 19.16
CA THR A 84 -5.95 -20.50 19.33
C THR A 84 -5.22 -20.91 18.06
N LEU A 85 -4.73 -19.92 17.32
CA LEU A 85 -3.87 -20.19 16.16
C LEU A 85 -2.55 -20.80 16.61
N LYS A 86 -2.14 -21.87 15.93
CA LYS A 86 -0.84 -22.53 16.14
C LYS A 86 0.12 -22.10 15.05
N ALA A 87 1.40 -21.96 15.38
CA ALA A 87 2.44 -21.73 14.38
C ALA A 87 2.48 -22.89 13.37
N GLY A 88 2.48 -22.56 12.08
CA GLY A 88 2.60 -23.50 10.99
C GLY A 88 4.05 -23.76 10.60
N PRO A 89 4.32 -24.90 9.94
CA PRO A 89 5.67 -25.28 9.53
C PRO A 89 6.28 -24.36 8.47
N LEU A 90 5.49 -23.61 7.71
CA LEU A 90 6.01 -22.64 6.74
C LEU A 90 6.35 -21.30 7.42
N GLY A 91 5.79 -21.03 8.61
CA GLY A 91 5.96 -19.80 9.38
C GLY A 91 4.68 -18.96 9.52
N GLY A 92 3.55 -19.44 8.99
CA GLY A 92 2.23 -18.84 9.15
C GLY A 92 1.48 -19.47 10.33
N TYR A 93 0.15 -19.55 10.19
CA TYR A 93 -0.74 -20.12 11.21
C TYR A 93 -1.55 -21.29 10.66
N VAL A 94 -1.61 -22.40 11.40
CA VAL A 94 -2.40 -23.58 11.02
C VAL A 94 -3.87 -23.34 11.33
N LEU A 95 -4.72 -23.52 10.33
CA LEU A 95 -6.17 -23.57 10.41
C LEU A 95 -6.60 -25.03 10.38
N ASP A 96 -6.82 -25.63 11.55
CA ASP A 96 -7.14 -27.05 11.71
C ASP A 96 -8.58 -27.40 11.26
N GLY A 97 -9.49 -26.42 11.24
CA GLY A 97 -10.90 -26.58 10.90
C GLY A 97 -11.25 -26.17 9.47
N THR A 98 -12.40 -26.65 8.99
CA THR A 98 -12.97 -26.29 7.67
C THR A 98 -13.79 -24.99 7.71
N GLY A 99 -14.07 -24.44 8.89
CA GLY A 99 -14.92 -23.24 8.98
C GLY A 99 -14.20 -21.98 8.49
N PRO A 100 -14.94 -20.89 8.23
CA PRO A 100 -14.32 -19.60 8.11
C PRO A 100 -13.77 -19.19 9.48
N TYR A 101 -12.55 -18.70 9.46
CA TYR A 101 -11.84 -18.11 10.59
C TYR A 101 -11.95 -16.59 10.51
N ARG A 102 -12.23 -15.94 11.64
CA ARG A 102 -12.11 -14.49 11.80
C ARG A 102 -10.85 -14.19 12.59
N ILE A 103 -9.88 -13.55 11.96
CA ILE A 103 -8.58 -13.26 12.55
C ILE A 103 -8.43 -11.75 12.62
N THR A 104 -8.22 -11.22 13.82
CA THR A 104 -8.01 -9.79 14.07
C THR A 104 -6.54 -9.54 14.39
N ALA A 105 -5.95 -8.51 13.78
CA ALA A 105 -4.59 -8.07 14.07
C ALA A 105 -4.45 -6.56 14.07
N ASN A 106 -3.36 -6.12 14.67
CA ASN A 106 -2.80 -4.79 14.49
C ASN A 106 -1.75 -4.87 13.37
N VAL A 107 -1.93 -4.08 12.31
CA VAL A 107 -1.10 -4.12 11.11
C VAL A 107 -0.47 -2.76 10.85
N GLY A 108 0.85 -2.76 10.72
CA GLY A 108 1.65 -1.61 10.37
C GLY A 108 2.41 -1.00 11.54
N GLY A 109 3.00 0.17 11.28
CA GLY A 109 3.87 0.87 12.21
C GLY A 109 5.34 0.54 11.99
N GLY A 110 6.16 0.83 13.00
CA GLY A 110 7.61 0.70 12.92
C GLY A 110 8.29 1.85 12.17
N ALA A 111 9.61 1.73 12.00
CA ALA A 111 10.39 2.73 11.28
C ALA A 111 10.20 2.58 9.77
N VAL A 112 9.90 3.69 9.10
CA VAL A 112 9.78 3.71 7.63
C VAL A 112 11.18 3.51 7.00
N PRO A 113 11.38 2.47 6.18
CA PRO A 113 12.66 2.24 5.51
C PRO A 113 13.05 3.39 4.59
N ALA A 114 14.36 3.67 4.48
CA ALA A 114 14.86 4.75 3.62
C ALA A 114 14.42 4.60 2.14
N ALA A 115 14.32 3.36 1.65
CA ALA A 115 13.82 3.09 0.31
C ALA A 115 12.36 3.51 0.10
N ILE A 116 11.51 3.40 1.13
CA ILE A 116 10.12 3.84 1.09
C ILE A 116 10.05 5.37 1.08
N ASN A 117 10.85 6.04 1.92
CA ASN A 117 10.94 7.51 1.93
C ASN A 117 11.43 8.05 0.58
N GLU A 118 12.39 7.39 -0.05
CA GLU A 118 12.85 7.75 -1.40
C GLU A 118 11.80 7.48 -2.47
N ALA A 119 11.03 6.38 -2.36
CA ALA A 119 9.92 6.11 -3.26
C ALA A 119 8.82 7.17 -3.14
N PHE A 120 8.49 7.59 -1.91
CA PHE A 120 7.61 8.73 -1.66
C PHE A 120 8.13 9.98 -2.35
N ARG A 121 9.40 10.32 -2.14
CA ARG A 121 10.02 11.52 -2.72
C ARG A 121 9.90 11.51 -4.25
N ARG A 122 10.26 10.41 -4.90
CA ARG A 122 10.17 10.27 -6.37
C ARG A 122 8.74 10.40 -6.88
N LEU A 123 7.78 9.79 -6.20
CA LEU A 123 6.38 9.87 -6.59
C LEU A 123 5.84 11.29 -6.42
N ALA A 124 6.15 11.95 -5.30
CA ALA A 124 5.74 13.32 -5.03
C ALA A 124 6.34 14.31 -6.04
N GLU A 125 7.65 14.23 -6.32
CA GLU A 125 8.30 15.07 -7.34
C GLU A 125 7.70 14.86 -8.72
N TYR A 126 7.46 13.60 -9.10
CA TYR A 126 6.83 13.29 -10.37
C TYR A 126 5.41 13.84 -10.48
N MET A 127 4.62 13.78 -9.40
CA MET A 127 3.25 14.29 -9.36
C MET A 127 3.17 15.82 -9.30
N ALA A 128 4.20 16.46 -8.75
CA ALA A 128 4.30 17.91 -8.62
C ALA A 128 4.84 18.59 -9.88
N GLU A 129 5.41 17.82 -10.81
CA GLU A 129 5.85 18.33 -12.09
C GLU A 129 4.66 18.96 -12.84
N GLU A 130 4.63 20.30 -12.86
CA GLU A 130 3.60 21.07 -13.54
C GLU A 130 3.59 20.72 -15.02
N VAL A 131 2.45 20.25 -15.51
CA VAL A 131 2.14 20.41 -16.92
C VAL A 131 1.44 21.76 -17.01
N GLU A 132 2.03 22.68 -17.79
CA GLU A 132 1.46 24.00 -18.11
C GLU A 132 -0.05 23.93 -18.50
N ARG A 133 -0.53 22.74 -18.89
CA ARG A 133 -1.96 22.40 -19.08
C ARG A 133 -2.27 20.96 -18.65
N GLN A 134 -2.95 20.79 -17.52
CA GLN A 134 -3.54 19.50 -17.14
C GLN A 134 -4.43 18.95 -18.27
N GLY A 135 -4.20 17.70 -18.70
CA GLY A 135 -5.03 17.01 -19.69
C GLY A 135 -4.57 17.10 -21.16
N ALA A 136 -3.49 17.83 -21.48
CA ALA A 136 -2.95 17.88 -22.84
C ALA A 136 -2.05 16.66 -23.12
N GLY A 137 -2.42 15.83 -24.13
CA GLY A 137 -1.61 14.71 -24.59
C GLY A 137 -0.38 15.11 -25.42
N GLN A 138 -0.42 16.31 -26.00
CA GLN A 138 0.63 16.88 -26.83
C GLN A 138 0.58 18.41 -26.71
N TYR A 139 1.74 19.03 -26.57
CA TYR A 139 1.93 20.47 -26.53
C TYR A 139 3.11 20.83 -27.43
N SER A 140 2.92 21.80 -28.31
CA SER A 140 3.96 22.33 -29.18
C SER A 140 4.02 23.83 -28.97
N VAL A 141 5.21 24.33 -28.64
CA VAL A 141 5.49 25.76 -28.54
C VAL A 141 6.50 26.11 -29.60
N THR A 142 6.13 27.04 -30.46
CA THR A 142 7.04 27.62 -31.46
C THR A 142 7.45 29.01 -30.98
N ILE A 143 8.73 29.17 -30.60
CA ILE A 143 9.33 30.47 -30.32
C ILE A 143 10.35 30.75 -31.43
N GLY A 144 9.99 31.65 -32.36
CA GLY A 144 10.84 31.98 -33.50
C GLY A 144 11.07 30.78 -34.43
N GLN A 145 12.33 30.32 -34.56
CA GLN A 145 12.69 29.14 -35.37
C GLN A 145 12.81 27.83 -34.55
N ILE A 146 12.59 27.88 -33.24
CA ILE A 146 12.74 26.72 -32.36
C ILE A 146 11.34 26.17 -32.05
N THR A 147 11.15 24.89 -32.35
CA THR A 147 9.94 24.14 -32.02
C THR A 147 10.27 23.16 -30.90
N GLU A 148 9.67 23.37 -29.73
CA GLU A 148 9.72 22.42 -28.63
C GLU A 148 8.41 21.63 -28.64
N THR A 149 8.50 20.30 -28.78
CA THR A 149 7.34 19.41 -28.78
C THR A 149 7.41 18.52 -27.55
N PHE A 150 6.45 18.70 -26.65
CA PHE A 150 6.27 17.86 -25.47
C PHE A 150 5.04 16.98 -25.69
N THR A 151 5.23 15.66 -25.70
CA THR A 151 4.12 14.69 -25.77
C THR A 151 4.12 13.90 -24.48
N ARG A 152 3.01 13.95 -23.71
CA ARG A 152 2.86 13.17 -22.48
C ARG A 152 1.58 12.37 -22.51
N ASN A 153 1.65 11.13 -22.06
CA ASN A 153 0.48 10.26 -21.99
C ASN A 153 -0.60 10.86 -21.06
N PRO A 154 -1.86 11.03 -21.49
CA PRO A 154 -2.94 11.55 -20.64
C PRO A 154 -3.17 10.76 -19.33
N GLY A 155 -2.77 9.49 -19.27
CA GLY A 155 -2.82 8.65 -18.07
C GLY A 155 -1.58 8.74 -17.17
N TRP A 156 -0.72 9.75 -17.32
CA TRP A 156 0.58 9.84 -16.63
C TRP A 156 0.44 9.77 -15.10
N GLN A 157 -0.58 10.39 -14.51
CA GLN A 157 -0.84 10.30 -13.06
C GLN A 157 -1.29 8.89 -12.64
N ALA A 158 -2.02 8.18 -13.50
CA ALA A 158 -2.43 6.79 -13.25
C ALA A 158 -1.24 5.81 -13.33
N ARG A 159 -0.18 6.17 -14.06
CA ARG A 159 1.07 5.41 -14.18
C ARG A 159 2.22 6.01 -13.37
N GLY A 160 1.93 6.93 -12.45
CA GLY A 160 2.95 7.67 -11.71
C GLY A 160 3.87 6.77 -10.89
N MET A 161 3.37 5.63 -10.40
CA MET A 161 4.18 4.67 -9.65
C MET A 161 5.31 4.05 -10.51
N GLN A 162 5.02 3.71 -11.76
CA GLN A 162 6.02 3.15 -12.68
C GLN A 162 6.91 4.25 -13.28
N LEU A 163 6.33 5.39 -13.66
CA LEU A 163 7.05 6.45 -14.37
C LEU A 163 7.99 7.27 -13.47
N SER A 164 7.71 7.35 -12.17
CA SER A 164 8.61 7.99 -11.19
C SER A 164 9.82 7.12 -10.80
N GLY A 165 9.83 5.83 -11.15
CA GLY A 165 10.79 4.87 -10.62
C GLY A 165 10.61 4.54 -9.13
N ALA A 166 9.52 4.99 -8.49
CA ALA A 166 9.15 4.59 -7.13
C ALA A 166 8.83 3.09 -7.06
N GLY A 167 8.15 2.57 -8.07
CA GLY A 167 7.73 1.16 -8.12
C GLY A 167 8.88 0.14 -8.03
N ASP A 168 10.08 0.49 -8.50
CA ASP A 168 11.27 -0.37 -8.40
C ASP A 168 11.76 -0.50 -6.96
N LEU A 169 11.77 0.63 -6.22
CA LEU A 169 12.14 0.66 -4.80
C LEU A 169 11.10 -0.07 -3.93
N LEU A 170 9.84 -0.04 -4.34
CA LEU A 170 8.74 -0.69 -3.64
C LEU A 170 8.64 -2.19 -3.95
N ARG A 171 9.35 -2.71 -4.96
CA ARG A 171 9.25 -4.11 -5.39
C ARG A 171 9.47 -5.13 -4.26
N PRO A 172 10.43 -4.97 -3.34
CA PRO A 172 10.62 -5.89 -2.21
C PRO A 172 9.45 -5.92 -1.24
N TYR A 173 8.62 -4.87 -1.20
CA TYR A 173 7.53 -4.67 -0.24
C TYR A 173 6.16 -5.09 -0.78
N ARG A 174 6.08 -5.57 -2.03
CA ARG A 174 4.82 -5.94 -2.71
C ARG A 174 4.16 -7.19 -2.15
N ARG A 175 4.88 -7.98 -1.36
CA ARG A 175 4.39 -9.19 -0.71
C ARG A 175 4.76 -9.12 0.77
N ALA A 176 3.88 -9.68 1.60
CA ALA A 176 4.17 -9.94 3.01
C ALA A 176 5.07 -11.17 3.14
#